data_AF-A0A3B0W4N2-F1
#
_entry.id   AF-A0A3B0W4N2-F1
#
_cell.length_a   1.000
_cell.length_b   1.000
_cell.length_c   1.000
_cell.angle_alpha   90.00
_cell.angle_beta   90.00
_cell.angle_gamma   90.00
#
_symmetry.space_group_name_H-M   'P 1'
#
loop_
_entity.id
_entity.type
_entity.pdbx_description
1 polymer ?
#
loop_
_entity_poly.entity_id
_entity_poly.type
_entity_poly.pdbx_seq_one_letter_code
_entity_poly.pdbx_strand_id
1 'polypeptide(L)' 'MRLRKTVKQKIIPGAYGWRQKHWSNSFYPEDLPAEDDWRLTYYSNEFDVVLVPADYWQAGKINTCE' A
#
# COMPACT_ATOMS: atom_id res chain seq x y z
N MET A 1 -13.11 20.01 -37.98
CA MET A 1 -13.11 18.54 -37.78
C MET A 1 -12.58 18.26 -36.37
N ARG A 2 -13.43 17.81 -35.44
CA ARG A 2 -13.10 17.67 -34.01
C ARG A 2 -12.73 16.22 -33.71
N LEU A 3 -11.44 15.95 -33.48
CA LEU A 3 -10.94 14.63 -33.11
C LEU A 3 -11.50 14.26 -31.72
N ARG A 4 -12.26 13.17 -31.64
CA ARG A 4 -12.68 12.59 -30.36
C ARG A 4 -11.47 11.85 -29.78
N LYS A 5 -10.83 12.41 -28.75
CA LYS A 5 -9.85 11.67 -27.95
C LYS A 5 -10.61 10.57 -27.20
N THR A 6 -10.40 9.33 -27.58
CA THR A 6 -10.91 8.18 -26.85
C THR A 6 -10.12 8.04 -25.55
N VAL A 7 -10.78 8.18 -24.39
CA VAL A 7 -10.15 7.95 -23.09
C VAL A 7 -10.07 6.43 -22.88
N LYS A 8 -8.85 5.88 -22.87
CA LYS A 8 -8.65 4.51 -22.40
C LYS A 8 -8.79 4.49 -20.88
N GLN A 9 -9.67 3.62 -20.37
CA GLN A 9 -9.75 3.41 -18.93
C GLN A 9 -8.57 2.55 -18.46
N LYS A 10 -7.86 3.02 -17.43
CA LYS A 10 -6.80 2.29 -16.74
C LYS A 10 -7.41 1.62 -15.50
N ILE A 11 -7.39 0.29 -15.45
CA ILE A 11 -7.74 -0.46 -14.24
C ILE A 11 -6.44 -0.62 -13.43
N ILE A 12 -6.47 -0.25 -12.15
CA ILE A 12 -5.32 -0.34 -11.25
C ILE A 12 -5.69 -1.26 -10.09
N PRO A 13 -5.15 -2.49 -10.03
CA PRO A 13 -5.40 -3.40 -8.93
C PRO A 13 -4.58 -2.99 -7.69
N GLY A 14 -5.18 -3.19 -6.53
CA GLY A 14 -4.55 -2.96 -5.23
C GLY A 14 -5.22 -3.78 -4.14
N ALA A 15 -4.68 -3.71 -2.93
CA ALA A 15 -5.15 -4.49 -1.79
C ALA A 15 -5.72 -3.60 -0.66
N TYR A 16 -6.47 -4.23 0.26
CA TYR A 16 -6.87 -3.61 1.53
C TYR A 16 -5.75 -3.78 2.57
N GLY A 17 -4.93 -2.75 2.70
CA GLY A 17 -3.76 -2.72 3.56
C GLY A 17 -2.62 -3.62 3.07
N TRP A 18 -1.39 -3.29 3.50
CA TRP A 18 -0.19 -4.06 3.19
C TRP A 18 0.28 -4.94 4.37
N ARG A 19 -0.24 -4.75 5.58
CA ARG A 19 0.20 -5.44 6.80
C ARG A 19 -0.47 -6.81 7.00
N GLN A 20 -0.58 -7.60 5.93
CA GLN A 20 -1.26 -8.90 5.98
C GLN A 20 -0.32 -9.99 6.51
N LYS A 21 -0.71 -10.65 7.61
CA LYS A 21 0.10 -11.71 8.25
C LYS A 21 0.33 -12.91 7.32
N HIS A 22 -0.65 -13.25 6.48
CA HIS A 22 -0.56 -14.39 5.57
C HIS A 22 0.31 -14.12 4.32
N TRP A 23 0.81 -12.89 4.14
CA TRP A 23 1.76 -12.54 3.09
C TRP A 23 3.22 -12.78 3.50
N SER A 24 3.48 -12.94 4.81
CA SER A 24 4.79 -13.33 5.31
C SER A 24 5.19 -14.69 4.70
N ASN A 25 6.41 -14.76 4.17
CA ASN A 25 7.00 -15.93 3.50
C ASN A 25 6.31 -16.39 2.20
N SER A 26 5.28 -15.67 1.72
CA SER A 26 4.64 -15.94 0.42
C SER A 26 4.83 -14.80 -0.57
N PHE A 27 4.64 -13.56 -0.10
CA PHE A 27 4.84 -12.35 -0.88
C PHE A 27 5.97 -11.49 -0.32
N TYR A 28 6.08 -11.42 1.01
CA TYR A 28 7.22 -10.80 1.68
C TYR A 28 8.33 -11.82 1.90
N PRO A 29 9.58 -11.51 1.52
CA PRO A 29 10.72 -12.38 1.81
C PRO A 29 10.96 -12.48 3.32
N GLU A 30 11.57 -13.60 3.73
CA GLU A 30 11.87 -13.89 5.14
C GLU A 30 12.89 -12.92 5.75
N ASP A 31 13.80 -12.40 4.92
CA ASP A 31 14.80 -11.41 5.30
C ASP A 31 14.26 -9.97 5.33
N LEU A 32 12.99 -9.75 4.92
CA LEU A 32 12.38 -8.43 5.04
C LEU A 32 12.19 -8.16 6.53
N PRO A 33 12.72 -7.05 7.07
CA PRO A 33 12.59 -6.83 8.49
C PRO A 33 11.10 -6.70 8.85
N ALA A 34 10.74 -7.22 10.02
CA ALA A 34 9.36 -7.36 10.45
C ALA A 34 8.64 -6.02 10.73
N GLU A 35 9.38 -4.91 10.73
CA GLU A 35 8.81 -3.59 10.95
C GLU A 35 7.93 -3.16 9.76
N ASP A 36 6.73 -2.67 10.06
CA ASP A 36 5.69 -2.36 9.06
C ASP A 36 6.11 -1.28 8.04
N ASP A 37 7.13 -0.48 8.39
CA ASP A 37 7.61 0.65 7.60
C ASP A 37 8.23 0.20 6.27
N TRP A 38 8.89 -0.95 6.22
CA TRP A 38 9.49 -1.47 4.99
C TRP A 38 8.52 -2.23 4.09
N ARG A 39 7.45 -2.78 4.66
CA ARG A 39 6.46 -3.56 3.91
C ARG A 39 5.67 -2.71 2.91
N LEU A 40 5.42 -1.44 3.24
CA LEU A 40 4.76 -0.51 2.31
C LEU A 40 5.66 -0.23 1.10
N THR A 41 6.93 0.08 1.35
CA THR A 41 7.93 0.32 0.30
C THR A 41 8.07 -0.92 -0.59
N TYR A 42 8.17 -2.11 -0.01
CA TYR A 42 8.22 -3.35 -0.79
C TYR A 42 6.96 -3.55 -1.63
N TYR A 43 5.78 -3.39 -1.05
CA TYR A 43 4.50 -3.52 -1.74
C TYR A 43 4.38 -2.55 -2.94
N SER A 44 4.91 -1.33 -2.80
CA SER A 44 4.85 -0.31 -3.85
C SER A 44 5.69 -0.61 -5.09
N ASN A 45 6.58 -1.61 -5.03
CA ASN A 45 7.31 -2.07 -6.20
C ASN A 45 6.40 -2.84 -7.18
N GLU A 46 5.38 -3.53 -6.65
CA GLU A 46 4.51 -4.42 -7.42
C GLU A 46 3.15 -3.80 -7.73
N PHE A 47 2.64 -2.93 -6.84
CA PHE A 47 1.31 -2.34 -6.95
C PHE A 47 1.32 -0.82 -6.82
N ASP A 48 0.63 -0.17 -7.77
CA ASP A 48 0.49 1.30 -7.83
C ASP A 48 -0.46 1.87 -6.76
N VAL A 49 -1.31 1.04 -6.13
CA VAL A 49 -2.38 1.52 -5.24
C VAL A 49 -2.64 0.57 -4.06
N VAL A 50 -2.96 1.14 -2.91
CA VAL A 50 -3.40 0.41 -1.71
C VAL A 50 -4.52 1.18 -1.02
N LEU A 51 -5.56 0.47 -0.57
CA LEU A 51 -6.56 1.03 0.33
C LEU A 51 -6.03 0.92 1.75
N VAL A 52 -5.78 2.05 2.39
CA VAL A 52 -5.17 2.10 3.72
C VAL A 52 -6.26 2.01 4.81
N PRO A 53 -6.23 0.97 5.67
CA PRO A 53 -7.13 0.86 6.82
C PRO A 53 -6.95 2.00 7.81
N ALA A 54 -8.05 2.49 8.40
CA ALA A 54 -8.00 3.63 9.33
C ALA A 54 -7.13 3.35 10.56
N ASP A 55 -7.10 2.10 11.03
CA ASP A 55 -6.30 1.68 12.17
C ASP A 55 -4.79 1.92 12.00
N TYR A 56 -4.29 2.02 10.76
CA TYR A 56 -2.86 2.20 10.50
C TYR A 56 -2.33 3.58 10.90
N TRP A 57 -3.16 4.62 10.82
CA TRP A 57 -2.76 5.98 11.19
C TRP A 57 -3.40 6.47 12.50
N GLN A 58 -4.52 5.88 12.92
CA GLN A 58 -5.15 6.24 14.19
C GLN A 58 -4.33 5.82 15.41
N ALA A 59 -3.45 4.82 15.25
CA ALA A 59 -2.48 4.43 16.26
C ALA A 59 -1.33 5.43 16.44
N GLY A 60 -1.28 6.51 15.67
CA GLY A 60 -0.33 7.59 15.85
C GLY A 60 -0.46 8.18 17.26
N LYS A 61 0.53 7.92 18.12
CA LYS A 61 0.68 8.61 19.39
C LYS A 61 0.52 10.11 19.13
N ILE A 62 -0.40 10.74 19.85
CA ILE A 62 -0.40 12.19 20.00
C ILE A 62 0.93 12.53 20.68
N ASN A 63 1.94 12.91 19.91
CA ASN A 63 3.08 13.61 20.47
C ASN A 63 2.55 14.98 20.91
N THR A 64 2.07 15.04 22.14
CA THR A 64 1.85 16.29 22.86
C THR A 64 3.18 17.02 22.87
N CYS A 65 3.27 18.09 22.09
CA CYS A 65 4.36 19.05 22.23
C CYS A 65 4.25 19.64 23.64
N GLU A 66 5.25 19.35 24.48
CA GLU A 66 5.49 20.05 25.74
C GLU A 66 6.41 21.25 25.48
#